data_AF-S4PLL9-F1
#
_entry.id   AF-S4PLL9-F1
#
_cell.length_a   1.000
_cell.length_b   1.000
_cell.length_c   1.000
_cell.angle_alpha   90.00
_cell.angle_beta   90.00
_cell.angle_gamma   90.00
#
_symmetry.space_group_name_H-M   'P 1'
#
loop_
_entity.id
_entity.type
_entity.pdbx_description
1 polymer ?
#
loop_
_entity_poly.entity_id
_entity_poly.type
_entity_poly.pdbx_seq_one_letter_code
_entity_poly.pdbx_strand_id
1 'polypeptide(L)'
;MINNNLPLPQPQPLSGSNIPTPYVFVGDEAFGLSKHIMRPYGGQNLDLQQKVFNYRLSRARRYVECAFGIMANKWRIFHRPIDVSYDFATDIIKACCVLHNFVADRDGFRQRDKFAISVDEFLPIQPVH
;
A
#
# COMPACT_ATOMS: atom_id res chain seq x y z
N MET A 1 -6.30 -3.53 -16.93
CA MET A 1 -5.67 -4.78 -16.43
C MET A 1 -6.54 -5.99 -16.82
N ILE A 2 -6.69 -6.31 -18.11
CA ILE A 2 -7.79 -7.18 -18.59
C ILE A 2 -7.36 -8.66 -18.77
N ASN A 3 -6.06 -8.99 -18.74
CA ASN A 3 -5.58 -10.30 -19.19
C ASN A 3 -5.00 -11.23 -18.12
N ASN A 4 -5.40 -11.15 -16.83
CA ASN A 4 -5.13 -12.15 -15.78
C ASN A 4 -3.69 -12.73 -15.62
N ASN A 5 -2.69 -12.21 -16.32
CA ASN A 5 -1.32 -12.73 -16.46
C ASN A 5 -0.34 -12.01 -15.53
N LEU A 6 -0.81 -11.54 -14.38
CA LEU A 6 0.10 -11.02 -13.37
C LEU A 6 0.85 -12.21 -12.77
N PRO A 7 2.21 -12.18 -12.70
CA PRO A 7 3.02 -13.26 -12.14
C PRO A 7 2.91 -13.25 -10.60
N LEU A 8 1.69 -13.44 -10.09
CA LEU A 8 1.43 -13.52 -8.67
C LEU A 8 1.79 -14.92 -8.16
N PRO A 9 2.32 -15.04 -6.93
CA PRO A 9 2.52 -16.33 -6.32
C PRO A 9 1.20 -17.10 -6.18
N GLN A 10 1.28 -18.43 -6.09
CA GLN A 10 0.12 -19.25 -5.78
C GLN A 10 -0.44 -18.90 -4.39
N PRO A 11 -1.77 -19.02 -4.18
CA PRO A 11 -2.39 -18.77 -2.88
C PRO A 11 -1.70 -19.53 -1.74
N GLN A 12 -1.46 -18.84 -0.62
CA GLN A 12 -0.85 -19.42 0.58
C GLN A 12 -1.73 -19.19 1.80
N PRO A 13 -1.73 -20.11 2.78
CA PRO A 13 -2.45 -19.89 4.03
C PRO A 13 -1.86 -18.71 4.80
N LEU A 14 -2.74 -17.92 5.42
CA LEU A 14 -2.32 -16.86 6.35
C LEU A 14 -1.84 -17.47 7.67
N SER A 15 -0.99 -16.76 8.41
CA SER A 15 -0.55 -17.19 9.74
C SER A 15 -1.75 -17.48 10.65
N GLY A 16 -1.89 -18.72 11.12
CA GLY A 16 -3.00 -19.18 11.96
C GLY A 16 -4.25 -19.66 11.20
N SER A 17 -4.19 -19.78 9.87
CA SER A 17 -5.26 -20.35 9.04
C SER A 17 -4.69 -21.45 8.14
N ASN A 18 -5.52 -22.46 7.83
CA ASN A 18 -5.21 -23.48 6.82
C ASN A 18 -5.89 -23.20 5.46
N ILE A 19 -6.56 -22.05 5.32
CA ILE A 19 -7.30 -21.68 4.12
C ILE A 19 -6.35 -20.94 3.16
N PRO A 20 -6.06 -21.50 1.96
CA PRO A 20 -5.24 -20.82 0.96
C PRO A 20 -5.88 -19.49 0.57
N THR A 21 -5.15 -18.40 0.75
CA THR A 21 -5.63 -17.04 0.46
C THR A 21 -4.81 -16.46 -0.70
N PRO A 22 -5.46 -15.90 -1.74
CA PRO A 22 -4.75 -15.34 -2.88
C PRO A 22 -4.01 -14.05 -2.49
N TYR A 23 -2.94 -13.76 -3.23
CA TYR A 23 -2.30 -12.45 -3.19
C TYR A 23 -3.16 -11.44 -3.94
N VAL A 24 -3.41 -10.29 -3.32
CA VAL A 24 -4.27 -9.23 -3.86
C VAL A 24 -3.57 -7.88 -3.80
N PHE A 25 -3.84 -7.04 -4.79
CA PHE A 25 -3.54 -5.62 -4.75
C PHE A 25 -4.59 -4.89 -3.93
N VAL A 26 -4.15 -3.91 -3.16
CA VAL A 26 -5.04 -3.01 -2.44
C VAL A 26 -5.42 -1.86 -3.37
N GLY A 27 -6.69 -1.81 -3.77
CA GLY A 27 -7.27 -0.77 -4.61
C GLY A 27 -8.14 0.21 -3.83
N ASP A 28 -8.39 1.35 -4.45
CA ASP A 28 -9.46 2.26 -4.04
C ASP A 28 -10.81 1.90 -4.69
N GLU A 29 -11.83 2.72 -4.45
CA GLU A 29 -13.19 2.49 -4.92
C GLU A 29 -13.35 2.62 -6.45
N ALA A 30 -12.41 3.28 -7.14
CA ALA A 30 -12.42 3.43 -8.59
C ALA A 30 -12.04 2.13 -9.31
N PHE A 31 -11.40 1.17 -8.63
CA PHE A 31 -11.08 -0.13 -9.20
C PHE A 31 -12.28 -1.09 -9.13
N GLY A 32 -12.44 -1.93 -10.15
CA GLY A 32 -13.36 -3.07 -10.10
C GLY A 32 -12.87 -4.15 -9.14
N LEU A 33 -13.78 -4.76 -8.38
CA LEU A 33 -13.45 -5.92 -7.56
C LEU A 33 -13.05 -7.09 -8.47
N SER A 34 -11.92 -7.74 -8.18
CA SER A 34 -11.46 -8.92 -8.91
C SER A 34 -10.74 -9.89 -8.00
N LYS A 35 -10.43 -11.09 -8.48
CA LYS A 35 -9.68 -12.10 -7.71
C LYS A 35 -8.34 -11.62 -7.13
N HIS A 36 -7.76 -10.58 -7.73
CA HIS A 36 -6.47 -10.03 -7.32
C HIS A 36 -6.54 -8.55 -6.96
N ILE A 37 -7.72 -7.95 -6.82
CA ILE A 37 -7.88 -6.56 -6.39
C ILE A 37 -8.92 -6.52 -5.30
N MET A 38 -8.51 -6.04 -4.14
CA MET A 38 -9.36 -5.82 -2.99
C MET A 38 -9.62 -4.33 -2.85
N ARG A 39 -10.91 -3.95 -2.78
CA ARG A 39 -11.36 -2.56 -2.70
C ARG A 39 -12.29 -2.37 -1.50
N PRO A 40 -12.50 -1.15 -1.00
CA PRO A 40 -13.44 -0.93 0.09
C PRO A 40 -14.87 -1.30 -0.32
N TYR A 41 -15.66 -1.72 0.65
CA TYR A 41 -17.12 -1.77 0.52
C TYR A 41 -17.64 -0.34 0.32
N GLY A 42 -18.40 -0.13 -0.76
CA GLY A 42 -19.04 1.14 -1.06
C GLY A 42 -20.43 1.27 -0.41
N GLY A 43 -20.97 2.48 -0.39
CA GLY A 43 -22.28 2.80 0.17
C GLY A 43 -22.26 3.33 1.61
N GLN A 44 -23.42 3.80 2.08
CA GLN A 44 -23.54 4.52 3.37
C GLN A 44 -23.93 3.62 4.55
N ASN A 45 -24.62 2.51 4.28
CA ASN A 45 -25.16 1.61 5.32
C ASN A 45 -24.26 0.37 5.49
N LEU A 46 -23.01 0.59 5.92
CA LEU A 46 -22.07 -0.48 6.17
C LEU A 46 -22.26 -1.10 7.56
N ASP A 47 -22.26 -2.42 7.61
CA ASP A 47 -22.22 -3.15 8.87
C ASP A 47 -20.85 -2.99 9.57
N LEU A 48 -20.76 -3.46 10.82
CA LEU A 48 -19.54 -3.32 11.62
C LEU A 48 -18.34 -4.03 10.96
N GLN A 49 -18.54 -5.21 10.37
CA GLN A 49 -17.46 -5.99 9.76
C GLN A 49 -16.93 -5.30 8.50
N GLN A 50 -17.82 -4.75 7.67
CA GLN A 50 -17.48 -3.95 6.50
C GLN A 50 -16.72 -2.68 6.89
N LYS A 51 -17.13 -2.00 7.97
CA LYS A 51 -16.40 -0.84 8.50
C LYS A 51 -14.99 -1.21 8.99
N VAL A 52 -14.86 -2.30 9.75
CA VAL A 52 -13.56 -2.81 10.22
C VAL A 52 -12.66 -3.17 9.05
N PHE A 53 -13.22 -3.81 8.02
CA PHE A 53 -12.50 -4.13 6.80
C PHE A 53 -12.03 -2.87 6.06
N ASN A 54 -12.92 -1.91 5.79
CA ASN A 54 -12.58 -0.66 5.11
C ASN A 54 -11.50 0.13 5.86
N TYR A 55 -11.55 0.11 7.20
CA TYR A 55 -10.52 0.70 8.05
C TYR A 55 -9.16 0.03 7.86
N ARG A 56 -9.10 -1.32 7.93
CA ARG A 56 -7.86 -2.08 7.72
C ARG A 56 -7.29 -1.86 6.30
N LEU A 57 -8.15 -1.85 5.30
CA LEU A 57 -7.75 -1.62 3.91
C LEU A 57 -7.17 -0.21 3.72
N SER A 58 -7.81 0.81 4.31
CA SER A 58 -7.33 2.19 4.28
C SER A 58 -6.01 2.36 5.03
N ARG A 59 -5.80 1.62 6.14
CA ARG A 59 -4.50 1.58 6.81
C ARG A 59 -3.40 1.02 5.91
N ALA A 60 -3.67 -0.07 5.20
CA ALA A 60 -2.70 -0.65 4.26
C ALA A 60 -2.31 0.37 3.17
N ARG A 61 -3.30 1.09 2.60
CA ARG A 61 -3.04 2.16 1.62
C ARG A 61 -2.21 3.30 2.20
N ARG A 62 -2.50 3.75 3.42
CA ARG A 62 -1.76 4.83 4.09
C ARG A 62 -0.26 4.55 4.18
N TYR A 63 0.14 3.31 4.47
CA TYR A 63 1.57 2.95 4.48
C TYR A 63 2.21 3.06 3.09
N VAL A 64 1.50 2.66 2.04
CA VAL A 64 1.98 2.79 0.65
C VAL A 64 2.11 4.26 0.25
N GLU A 65 1.08 5.07 0.54
CA GLU A 65 1.06 6.51 0.27
C GLU A 65 2.19 7.24 1.00
N CYS A 66 2.39 6.95 2.28
CA CYS A 66 3.48 7.56 3.05
C CYS A 66 4.86 7.15 2.51
N ALA A 67 5.04 5.90 2.07
CA ALA A 67 6.31 5.46 1.47
C ALA A 67 6.63 6.24 0.18
N PHE A 68 5.62 6.40 -0.70
CA PHE A 68 5.77 7.23 -1.89
C PHE A 68 6.00 8.71 -1.55
N GLY A 69 5.33 9.24 -0.52
CA GLY A 69 5.55 10.61 -0.05
C GLY A 69 6.99 10.84 0.44
N ILE A 70 7.56 9.91 1.19
CA ILE A 70 8.97 9.96 1.63
C ILE A 70 9.90 9.91 0.41
N MET A 71 9.65 8.99 -0.52
CA MET A 71 10.45 8.86 -1.74
C MET A 71 10.39 10.13 -2.59
N ALA A 72 9.21 10.72 -2.77
CA ALA A 72 9.02 11.95 -3.53
C ALA A 72 9.73 13.14 -2.88
N ASN A 73 9.56 13.33 -1.57
CA ASN A 73 10.22 14.40 -0.83
C ASN A 73 11.75 14.29 -0.86
N LYS A 74 12.29 13.06 -0.86
CA LYS A 74 13.73 12.81 -0.94
C LYS A 74 14.29 13.04 -2.34
N TRP A 75 13.54 12.67 -3.38
CA TRP A 75 13.99 12.73 -4.77
C TRP A 75 13.14 13.72 -5.58
N ARG A 76 13.70 14.91 -5.82
CA ARG A 76 13.04 16.02 -6.54
C ARG A 76 12.51 15.66 -7.93
N ILE A 77 12.98 14.56 -8.54
CA ILE A 77 12.48 14.09 -9.84
C ILE A 77 10.97 13.80 -9.83
N PHE A 78 10.41 13.38 -8.69
CA PHE A 78 8.99 13.09 -8.54
C PHE A 78 8.10 14.32 -8.33
N HIS A 79 8.68 15.52 -8.16
CA HIS A 79 7.91 16.76 -7.99
C HIS A 79 7.41 17.35 -9.30
N ARG A 80 7.80 16.75 -10.43
CA ARG A 80 7.31 17.09 -11.77
C ARG A 80 6.84 15.82 -12.47
N PRO A 81 5.93 15.93 -13.46
CA PRO A 81 5.60 14.81 -14.32
C PRO A 81 6.86 14.17 -14.92
N ILE A 82 6.90 12.84 -14.93
CA ILE A 82 7.98 12.07 -15.54
C ILE A 82 7.69 12.00 -17.04
N ASP A 83 8.17 13.00 -17.78
CA ASP A 83 7.98 13.13 -19.23
C ASP A 83 9.12 12.44 -20.00
N VAL A 84 9.16 11.11 -19.91
CA VAL A 84 10.12 10.25 -20.60
C VAL A 84 9.44 8.96 -21.07
N SER A 85 10.15 8.12 -21.82
CA SER A 85 9.64 6.81 -22.23
C SER A 85 9.31 5.93 -21.01
N TYR A 86 8.37 5.01 -21.18
CA TYR A 86 7.95 4.08 -20.14
C TYR A 86 9.12 3.27 -19.55
N ASP A 87 10.02 2.77 -20.39
CA ASP A 87 11.18 2.00 -19.96
C ASP A 87 12.12 2.86 -19.10
N PHE A 88 12.37 4.10 -19.53
CA PHE A 88 13.24 5.00 -18.77
C PHE A 88 12.60 5.47 -17.46
N ALA A 89 11.28 5.69 -17.44
CA ALA A 89 10.54 5.94 -16.20
C ALA A 89 10.66 4.77 -15.22
N THR A 90 10.61 3.54 -15.73
CA THR A 90 10.81 2.33 -14.93
C THR A 90 12.21 2.27 -14.33
N ASP A 91 13.23 2.63 -15.11
CA ASP A 91 14.62 2.68 -14.62
C ASP A 91 14.84 3.77 -13.57
N ILE A 92 14.22 4.94 -13.74
CA ILE A 92 14.22 6.02 -12.74
C ILE A 92 13.65 5.52 -11.41
N ILE A 93 12.49 4.85 -11.44
CA ILE A 93 11.84 4.33 -10.22
C ILE A 93 12.75 3.29 -9.55
N LYS A 94 13.30 2.34 -10.32
CA LYS A 94 14.24 1.33 -9.79
C LYS A 94 15.48 1.97 -9.16
N ALA A 95 16.09 2.96 -9.83
CA ALA A 95 17.24 3.68 -9.32
C ALA A 95 16.92 4.40 -8.01
N CYS A 96 15.78 5.08 -7.92
CA CYS A 96 15.32 5.72 -6.69
C CYS A 96 15.12 4.73 -5.54
N CYS A 97 14.57 3.53 -5.79
CA CYS A 97 14.44 2.48 -4.78
C CYS A 97 15.81 1.99 -4.28
N VAL A 98 16.75 1.70 -5.20
CA VAL A 98 18.10 1.23 -4.85
C VAL A 98 18.85 2.30 -4.05
N LEU A 99 18.82 3.55 -4.51
CA LEU A 99 19.47 4.67 -3.81
C LEU A 99 18.82 4.92 -2.45
N HIS A 100 17.49 4.79 -2.33
CA HIS A 100 16.80 4.94 -1.06
C HIS A 100 17.29 3.89 -0.05
N ASN A 101 17.36 2.62 -0.45
CA ASN A 101 17.86 1.53 0.40
C ASN A 101 19.32 1.73 0.79
N PHE A 102 20.17 2.13 -0.15
CA PHE A 102 21.58 2.42 0.12
C PHE A 102 21.76 3.55 1.15
N VAL A 103 21.01 4.65 1.01
CA VAL A 103 21.08 5.75 1.96
C VAL A 103 20.52 5.35 3.33
N ALA A 104 19.44 4.56 3.37
CA ALA A 104 18.86 4.09 4.63
C ALA A 104 19.82 3.18 5.41
N ASP A 105 20.57 2.33 4.71
CA ASP A 105 21.61 1.47 5.29
C ASP A 105 22.79 2.30 5.82
N ARG A 106 23.27 3.28 5.03
CA ARG A 106 24.42 4.11 5.38
C ARG A 106 24.15 5.12 6.51
N ASP A 107 23.04 5.85 6.42
CA ASP A 107 22.74 6.97 7.34
C ASP A 107 21.96 6.51 8.59
N GLY A 108 21.56 5.24 8.62
CA GLY A 108 20.58 4.70 9.56
C GLY A 108 19.18 5.25 9.33
N PHE A 109 18.16 4.52 9.80
CA PHE A 109 16.77 5.01 9.75
C PHE A 109 16.62 6.24 10.66
N ARG A 110 16.65 7.44 10.07
CA ARG A 110 16.48 8.70 10.82
C ARG A 110 15.04 8.81 11.32
N GLN A 111 14.87 9.26 12.58
CA GLN A 111 13.57 9.40 13.26
C GLN A 111 12.53 10.25 12.48
N ARG A 112 12.95 11.12 11.55
CA ARG A 112 12.08 11.92 10.68
C ARG A 112 11.48 11.14 9.49
N ASP A 113 12.09 10.01 9.12
CA ASP A 113 11.59 9.10 8.09
C ASP A 113 10.65 8.03 8.71
N LYS A 114 10.45 8.05 10.03
CA LYS A 114 9.38 7.29 10.67
C LYS A 114 8.07 7.83 10.11
N PHE A 115 7.28 6.94 9.53
CA PHE A 115 5.85 7.16 9.36
C PHE A 115 5.34 7.79 10.66
N ALA A 116 4.94 9.06 10.63
CA ALA A 116 4.14 9.67 11.69
C ALA A 116 2.75 9.00 11.62
N ILE A 117 2.73 7.71 11.95
CA ILE A 117 1.56 6.91 12.19
C ILE A 117 1.80 6.46 13.63
N SER A 118 1.45 7.35 14.56
CA SER A 118 1.41 7.02 15.98
C SER A 118 0.57 5.75 16.13
N VAL A 119 1.18 4.70 16.66
CA VAL A 119 0.47 3.47 17.11
C VAL A 119 -0.54 3.78 18.22
N ASP A 120 -0.59 5.04 18.68
CA ASP A 120 -1.46 5.56 19.72
C ASP A 120 -2.71 6.32 19.23
N GLU A 121 -2.88 6.60 17.93
CA GLU A 121 -4.18 7.11 17.41
C GLU A 121 -5.22 5.97 17.24
N PHE A 122 -4.98 4.86 17.94
CA PHE A 122 -5.68 3.59 17.87
C PHE A 122 -6.45 3.37 19.17
N LEU A 123 -7.49 4.18 19.39
CA LEU A 123 -8.57 3.67 20.22
C LEU A 123 -9.12 2.42 19.52
N PRO A 124 -9.21 1.27 20.22
CA PRO A 124 -10.09 0.22 19.72
C PRO A 124 -11.46 0.87 19.52
N ILE A 125 -12.14 0.51 18.44
CA ILE A 125 -13.57 0.82 18.31
C ILE A 125 -14.19 0.20 19.56
N GLN A 126 -14.47 1.03 20.57
CA GLN A 126 -15.05 0.57 21.81
C GLN A 126 -16.38 -0.10 21.42
N PRO A 127 -16.65 -1.34 21.85
CA PRO A 127 -17.96 -1.91 21.64
C PRO A 127 -18.97 -0.98 22.30
N VAL A 128 -19.86 -0.40 21.50
CA VAL A 128 -21.02 0.31 22.04
C VAL A 128 -21.91 -0.77 22.63
N HIS A 129 -21.97 -0.80 23.97
CA HIS A 129 -22.94 -1.61 24.71
C HIS A 129 -24.37 -1.23 24.31
#